data_AF-A0A453CGT6-F1
#
_entry.id   AF-A0A453CGT6-F1
#
_cell.length_a   1.000
_cell.length_b   1.000
_cell.length_c   1.000
_cell.angle_alpha   90.00
_cell.angle_beta   90.00
_cell.angle_gamma   90.00
#
_symmetry.space_group_name_H-M   'P 1'
#
loop_
_entity.id
_entity.type
_entity.pdbx_description
1 polymer ?
#
loop_
_entity_poly.entity_id
_entity_poly.type
_entity_poly.pdbx_seq_one_letter_code
_entity_poly.pdbx_strand_id
1 'polypeptide(L)'
;FYNFVIGAYSYWGPKAGQDIYHMASADLMFGGITIVCGIFGTLAGGFILDKIDSTISNAFKLLSGATFLGAIFCFGAFCFKSLYGFIPFFSVGELLVFATQAPVNYICLHSVKPSLRPLSMAMSTVSIHILGDVPSSPIVGFIQRTKSITGEQRRFC
;
A
#
# COMPACT_ATOMS: atom_id res chain seq x y z
N PHE A 1 5.09 -2.25 7.72
CA PHE A 1 4.54 -0.90 7.89
C PHE A 1 3.97 -0.28 6.61
N TYR A 2 4.34 -0.72 5.40
CA TYR A 2 3.65 -0.27 4.18
C TYR A 2 2.18 -0.76 4.13
N ASN A 3 1.88 -1.97 4.64
CA ASN A 3 0.51 -2.48 4.74
C ASN A 3 -0.42 -1.65 5.64
N PHE A 4 0.12 -0.91 6.62
CA PHE A 4 -0.65 0.08 7.38
C PHE A 4 -1.20 1.19 6.47
N VAL A 5 -0.37 1.66 5.54
CA VAL A 5 -0.73 2.70 4.57
C VAL A 5 -1.74 2.17 3.57
N ILE A 6 -1.55 0.94 3.06
CA ILE A 6 -2.55 0.28 2.20
C ILE A 6 -3.87 0.08 2.94
N GLY A 7 -3.86 -0.43 4.17
CA GLY A 7 -5.08 -0.66 4.96
C GLY A 7 -5.87 0.62 5.21
N ALA A 8 -5.17 1.71 5.55
CA ALA A 8 -5.77 3.03 5.67
C ALA A 8 -6.36 3.51 4.34
N TYR A 9 -5.64 3.36 3.22
CA TYR A 9 -6.13 3.75 1.90
C TYR A 9 -7.32 2.90 1.42
N SER A 10 -7.33 1.60 1.65
CA SER A 10 -8.43 0.72 1.21
C SER A 10 -9.74 1.04 1.91
N TYR A 11 -9.70 1.50 3.16
CA TYR A 11 -10.91 1.84 3.91
C TYR A 11 -11.34 3.32 3.72
N TRP A 12 -10.39 4.26 3.68
CA TRP A 12 -10.70 5.70 3.64
C TRP A 12 -10.57 6.34 2.25
N GLY A 13 -9.79 5.75 1.35
CA GLY A 13 -9.59 6.21 -0.02
C GLY A 13 -10.90 6.27 -0.82
N PRO A 14 -11.74 5.23 -0.80
CA PRO A 14 -13.02 5.26 -1.50
C PRO A 14 -13.99 6.30 -0.92
N LYS A 15 -14.01 6.47 0.41
CA LYS A 15 -14.87 7.44 1.10
C LYS A 15 -14.48 8.89 0.82
N ALA A 16 -13.17 9.18 0.80
CA ALA A 16 -12.66 10.47 0.31
C ALA A 16 -12.93 10.65 -1.19
N GLY A 17 -12.86 9.59 -1.98
CA GLY A 17 -13.20 9.58 -3.40
C GLY A 17 -14.67 9.92 -3.68
N GLN A 18 -15.61 9.38 -2.89
CA GLN A 18 -17.04 9.67 -3.02
C GLN A 18 -17.37 11.11 -2.63
N ASP A 19 -16.79 11.61 -1.53
CA ASP A 19 -17.04 12.98 -1.03
C ASP A 19 -16.39 14.07 -1.89
N ILE A 20 -15.20 13.83 -2.45
CA ILE A 20 -14.46 14.84 -3.23
C ILE A 20 -14.82 14.78 -4.72
N TYR A 21 -15.12 13.60 -5.27
CA TYR A 21 -15.27 13.40 -6.72
C TYR A 21 -16.68 12.94 -7.15
N HIS A 22 -17.66 12.86 -6.24
CA HIS A 22 -19.05 12.47 -6.53
C HIS A 22 -19.19 11.16 -7.34
N MET A 23 -18.27 10.21 -7.12
CA MET A 23 -18.28 8.93 -7.82
C MET A 23 -19.28 7.97 -7.18
N ALA A 24 -20.35 7.61 -7.88
CA ALA A 24 -21.36 6.64 -7.41
C ALA A 24 -20.79 5.23 -7.11
N SER A 25 -19.56 4.92 -7.54
CA SER A 25 -18.94 3.59 -7.43
C SER A 25 -17.43 3.66 -7.16
N ALA A 26 -16.97 4.63 -6.36
CA ALA A 26 -15.55 4.79 -6.02
C ALA A 26 -14.93 3.49 -5.51
N ASP A 27 -15.60 2.80 -4.59
CA ASP A 27 -15.15 1.54 -3.97
C ASP A 27 -14.83 0.45 -5.00
N LEU A 28 -15.65 0.36 -6.06
CA LEU A 28 -15.53 -0.65 -7.10
C LEU A 28 -14.39 -0.32 -8.08
N MET A 29 -14.17 0.96 -8.36
CA MET A 29 -13.05 1.44 -9.17
C MET A 29 -11.71 1.27 -8.43
N PHE A 30 -11.62 1.75 -7.18
CA PHE A 30 -10.44 1.59 -6.36
C PHE A 30 -10.12 0.11 -6.16
N GLY A 31 -11.09 -0.71 -5.77
CA GLY A 31 -10.90 -2.16 -5.62
C GLY A 31 -10.45 -2.83 -6.92
N GLY A 32 -11.01 -2.44 -8.07
CA GLY A 32 -10.61 -2.93 -9.39
C GLY A 32 -9.14 -2.60 -9.72
N ILE A 33 -8.74 -1.34 -9.51
CA ILE A 33 -7.35 -0.90 -9.70
C ILE A 33 -6.42 -1.68 -8.77
N THR A 34 -6.77 -1.80 -7.49
CA THR A 34 -5.98 -2.52 -6.49
C THR A 34 -5.80 -3.99 -6.85
N ILE A 35 -6.82 -4.68 -7.38
CA ILE A 35 -6.68 -6.08 -7.84
C ILE A 35 -5.68 -6.18 -8.98
N VAL A 36 -5.83 -5.34 -10.01
CA VAL A 36 -4.95 -5.34 -11.18
C VAL A 36 -3.53 -5.00 -10.76
N CYS A 37 -3.34 -3.89 -10.04
CA CYS A 37 -2.04 -3.46 -9.53
C CYS A 37 -1.44 -4.49 -8.56
N GLY A 38 -2.26 -5.17 -7.78
CA GLY A 38 -1.85 -6.25 -6.88
C GLY A 38 -1.21 -7.40 -7.62
N ILE A 39 -1.87 -7.90 -8.66
CA ILE A 39 -1.38 -9.01 -9.48
C ILE A 39 -0.10 -8.60 -10.22
N PHE A 40 -0.16 -7.51 -11.01
CA PHE A 40 0.96 -7.10 -11.84
C PHE A 40 2.15 -6.60 -11.03
N GLY A 41 1.90 -5.83 -9.97
CA GLY A 41 2.93 -5.31 -9.08
C GLY A 41 3.69 -6.44 -8.40
N THR A 42 2.98 -7.41 -7.80
CA THR A 42 3.62 -8.56 -7.13
C THR A 42 4.48 -9.37 -8.09
N LEU A 43 3.95 -9.69 -9.27
CA LEU A 43 4.70 -10.43 -10.30
C LEU A 43 5.92 -9.65 -10.80
N ALA A 44 5.77 -8.36 -11.08
CA ALA A 44 6.87 -7.50 -11.51
C ALA A 44 7.95 -7.39 -10.44
N GLY A 45 7.58 -7.25 -9.17
CA GLY A 45 8.52 -7.22 -8.04
C GLY A 45 9.35 -8.50 -7.92
N GLY A 46 8.71 -9.67 -8.10
CA GLY A 46 9.40 -10.96 -8.12
C GLY A 46 10.34 -11.08 -9.32
N PHE A 47 9.85 -10.75 -10.51
CA PHE A 47 10.65 -10.81 -11.73
C PHE A 47 11.86 -9.88 -11.71
N ILE A 48 11.69 -8.65 -11.20
CA ILE A 48 12.80 -7.70 -11.05
C ILE A 48 13.81 -8.24 -10.04
N LEU A 49 13.36 -8.80 -8.92
CA LEU A 49 14.26 -9.37 -7.91
C LEU A 49 15.09 -10.52 -8.49
N ASP A 50 14.46 -11.42 -9.25
CA ASP A 50 15.13 -12.53 -9.91
C ASP A 50 16.12 -12.03 -10.98
N LYS A 51 15.79 -10.94 -11.69
CA LYS A 51 16.66 -10.31 -12.70
C LYS A 51 17.91 -9.66 -12.11
N ILE A 52 17.84 -9.12 -10.90
CA ILE A 52 18.96 -8.42 -10.25
C ILE A 52 19.77 -9.34 -9.31
N ASP A 53 19.63 -10.65 -9.48
CA ASP A 53 20.06 -11.70 -8.56
C ASP A 53 19.39 -11.62 -7.19
N SER A 54 18.54 -12.62 -6.94
CA SER A 54 17.78 -12.80 -5.71
C SER A 54 18.70 -13.04 -4.52
N THR A 55 19.15 -11.94 -3.92
CA THR A 55 19.94 -11.88 -2.69
C THR A 55 19.22 -11.01 -1.66
N ILE A 56 19.48 -11.24 -0.37
CA ILE A 56 18.87 -10.44 0.72
C ILE A 56 19.18 -8.95 0.55
N SER A 57 20.42 -8.60 0.16
CA SER A 57 20.81 -7.19 -0.05
C SER A 57 20.01 -6.54 -1.18
N ASN A 58 19.86 -7.22 -2.33
CA ASN A 58 19.11 -6.68 -3.46
C ASN A 58 17.60 -6.64 -3.18
N ALA A 59 17.07 -7.61 -2.42
CA ALA A 59 15.70 -7.56 -1.93
C ALA A 59 15.45 -6.32 -1.06
N PHE A 60 16.36 -5.97 -0.14
CA PHE A 60 16.26 -4.74 0.64
C PHE A 60 16.35 -3.48 -0.23
N LYS A 61 17.26 -3.42 -1.21
CA LYS A 61 17.37 -2.27 -2.12
C LYS A 61 16.08 -2.06 -2.92
N LEU A 62 15.53 -3.13 -3.49
CA LEU A 62 14.28 -3.09 -4.25
C LEU A 62 13.11 -2.70 -3.35
N LEU A 63 13.02 -3.30 -2.16
CA LEU A 63 12.01 -2.97 -1.15
C LEU A 63 12.03 -1.48 -0.78
N SER A 64 13.20 -0.94 -0.43
CA SER A 64 13.35 0.46 -0.04
C SER A 64 13.02 1.41 -1.20
N GLY A 65 13.55 1.14 -2.40
CA GLY A 65 13.31 1.96 -3.58
C GLY A 65 11.85 1.98 -4.00
N ALA A 66 11.21 0.80 -4.09
CA ALA A 66 9.81 0.67 -4.46
C ALA A 66 8.87 1.30 -3.42
N THR A 67 9.16 1.16 -2.13
CA THR A 67 8.36 1.79 -1.06
C THR A 67 8.46 3.31 -1.11
N PHE A 68 9.67 3.85 -1.25
CA PHE A 68 9.89 5.30 -1.30
C PHE A 68 9.23 5.92 -2.53
N LEU A 69 9.42 5.31 -3.69
CA LEU A 69 8.84 5.80 -4.94
C LEU A 69 7.32 5.65 -4.93
N GLY A 70 6.80 4.51 -4.44
CA GLY A 70 5.37 4.28 -4.27
C GLY A 70 4.73 5.33 -3.36
N ALA A 71 5.38 5.70 -2.24
CA ALA A 71 4.90 6.76 -1.36
C ALA A 71 4.83 8.13 -2.07
N ILE A 72 5.83 8.48 -2.89
CA ILE A 72 5.82 9.72 -3.68
C ILE A 72 4.66 9.74 -4.67
N PHE A 73 4.44 8.66 -5.43
CA PHE A 73 3.36 8.59 -6.40
C PHE A 73 1.98 8.58 -5.75
N CYS A 74 1.81 7.83 -4.66
CA CYS A 74 0.56 7.84 -3.89
C CYS A 74 0.27 9.22 -3.31
N PHE A 75 1.26 9.88 -2.69
CA PHE A 75 1.07 11.23 -2.14
C PHE A 75 0.79 12.25 -3.24
N GLY A 76 1.56 12.19 -4.33
CA GLY A 76 1.39 13.06 -5.50
C GLY A 76 0.02 12.91 -6.16
N ALA A 77 -0.58 11.72 -6.13
CA ALA A 77 -1.94 11.50 -6.64
C ALA A 77 -2.96 12.42 -5.97
N PHE A 78 -2.84 12.64 -4.65
CA PHE A 78 -3.75 13.52 -3.89
C PHE A 78 -3.58 15.00 -4.20
N CYS A 79 -2.43 15.42 -4.75
CA CYS A 79 -2.23 16.80 -5.19
C CYS A 79 -3.02 17.15 -6.47
N PHE A 80 -3.53 16.15 -7.21
CA PHE A 80 -4.34 16.37 -8.39
C PHE A 80 -5.82 16.50 -8.03
N LYS A 81 -6.47 17.57 -8.52
CA LYS A 81 -7.92 17.80 -8.36
C LYS A 81 -8.78 17.12 -9.43
N SER A 82 -8.17 16.43 -10.39
CA SER A 82 -8.85 15.77 -11.51
C SER A 82 -8.66 14.26 -11.41
N LEU A 83 -9.76 13.51 -11.56
CA LEU A 83 -9.75 12.05 -11.58
C LEU A 83 -8.80 11.48 -12.63
N TYR A 84 -8.70 12.14 -13.79
CA TYR A 84 -7.82 11.73 -14.88
C TYR A 84 -6.33 11.84 -14.53
N GLY A 85 -5.96 12.71 -13.58
CA GLY A 85 -4.60 12.78 -13.04
C GLY A 85 -4.41 11.86 -11.83
N PHE A 86 -5.42 11.76 -10.97
CA PHE A 86 -5.40 10.94 -9.77
C PHE A 86 -5.23 9.44 -10.08
N ILE A 87 -6.07 8.88 -10.95
CA ILE A 87 -6.11 7.44 -11.26
C ILE A 87 -4.76 6.88 -11.73
N PRO A 88 -4.10 7.44 -12.76
CA PRO A 88 -2.84 6.89 -13.23
C PRO A 88 -1.70 7.04 -12.20
N PHE A 89 -1.61 8.17 -11.50
CA PHE A 89 -0.59 8.36 -10.44
C PHE A 89 -0.79 7.40 -9.29
N PHE A 90 -2.04 7.24 -8.84
CA PHE A 90 -2.40 6.29 -7.79
C PHE A 90 -2.11 4.85 -8.21
N SER A 91 -2.44 4.47 -9.44
CA SER A 91 -2.18 3.12 -9.98
C SER A 91 -0.68 2.80 -10.02
N VAL A 92 0.16 3.76 -10.43
CA VAL A 92 1.63 3.60 -10.41
C VAL A 92 2.14 3.46 -8.98
N GLY A 93 1.61 4.26 -8.06
CA GLY A 93 1.92 4.15 -6.64
C GLY A 93 1.57 2.77 -6.08
N GLU A 94 0.36 2.28 -6.34
CA GLU A 94 -0.08 0.95 -5.92
C GLU A 94 0.77 -0.17 -6.53
N LEU A 95 1.08 -0.12 -7.83
CA LEU A 95 1.96 -1.09 -8.49
C LEU A 95 3.31 -1.22 -7.78
N LEU A 96 3.93 -0.07 -7.46
CA LEU A 96 5.22 -0.02 -6.76
C LEU A 96 5.10 -0.57 -5.34
N VAL A 97 4.01 -0.27 -4.65
CA VAL A 97 3.75 -0.78 -3.31
C VAL A 97 3.55 -2.30 -3.34
N PHE A 98 2.79 -2.85 -4.28
CA PHE A 98 2.62 -4.30 -4.42
C PHE A 98 3.88 -5.01 -4.91
N ALA A 99 4.78 -4.33 -5.65
CA ALA A 99 6.08 -4.87 -6.01
C ALA A 99 6.97 -5.20 -4.80
N THR A 100 6.69 -4.63 -3.63
CA THR A 100 7.40 -4.95 -2.38
C THR A 100 7.07 -6.34 -1.82
N GLN A 101 5.99 -6.98 -2.28
CA GLN A 101 5.54 -8.26 -1.75
C GLN A 101 6.54 -9.39 -1.95
N ALA A 102 7.10 -9.53 -3.16
CA ALA A 102 8.05 -10.59 -3.44
C ALA A 102 9.37 -10.41 -2.66
N PRO A 103 9.99 -9.21 -2.60
CA PRO A 103 11.16 -8.96 -1.75
C PRO A 103 10.96 -9.24 -0.26
N VAL A 104 9.83 -8.83 0.32
CA VAL A 104 9.55 -9.09 1.75
C VAL A 104 9.48 -10.59 2.02
N ASN A 105 8.73 -11.33 1.19
CA ASN A 105 8.60 -12.78 1.35
C ASN A 105 9.94 -13.48 1.15
N TYR A 106 10.74 -13.05 0.16
CA TYR A 106 12.08 -13.55 -0.07
C TYR A 106 12.96 -13.38 1.19
N ILE A 107 12.97 -12.18 1.79
CA ILE A 107 13.76 -11.90 3.00
C ILE A 107 13.31 -12.79 4.16
N CYS A 108 12.00 -12.93 4.40
CA CYS A 108 11.48 -13.79 5.47
C CYS A 108 11.93 -15.25 5.30
N LEU A 109 11.81 -15.80 4.08
CA LEU A 109 12.17 -17.18 3.80
C LEU A 109 13.68 -17.46 3.84
N HIS A 110 14.51 -16.46 3.56
CA HIS A 110 15.98 -16.60 3.49
C HIS A 110 16.71 -16.12 4.75
N SER A 111 16.00 -15.50 5.71
CA SER A 111 16.57 -15.11 7.01
C SER A 111 16.51 -16.22 8.07
N VAL A 112 15.86 -17.34 7.77
CA VAL A 112 15.68 -18.47 8.69
C VAL A 112 16.09 -19.80 8.05
N LYS A 113 16.31 -20.82 8.88
CA LYS A 113 16.54 -22.19 8.40
C LYS A 113 15.31 -22.72 7.65
N PRO A 114 15.46 -23.61 6.64
CA PRO A 114 14.35 -24.12 5.84
C PRO A 114 13.17 -24.68 6.64
N SER A 115 13.44 -25.35 7.77
CA SER A 115 12.40 -25.91 8.66
C SER A 115 11.57 -24.85 9.39
N LEU A 116 12.05 -23.61 9.51
CA LEU A 116 11.38 -22.50 10.19
C LEU A 116 10.69 -21.52 9.22
N ARG A 117 10.80 -21.74 7.91
CA ARG A 117 10.20 -20.86 6.89
C ARG A 117 8.69 -20.65 7.04
N PRO A 118 7.87 -21.69 7.29
CA PRO A 118 6.44 -21.50 7.52
C PRO A 118 6.16 -20.62 8.74
N LEU A 119 6.93 -20.81 9.82
CA LEU A 119 6.81 -20.00 11.05
C LEU A 119 7.20 -18.55 10.81
N SER A 120 8.29 -18.29 10.07
CA SER A 120 8.71 -16.93 9.71
C SER A 120 7.64 -16.19 8.91
N MET A 121 7.04 -16.86 7.93
CA MET A 121 5.93 -16.30 7.14
C MET A 121 4.69 -16.03 7.99
N ALA A 122 4.32 -16.99 8.86
CA ALA A 122 3.19 -16.80 9.78
C ALA A 122 3.40 -15.61 10.72
N MET A 123 4.59 -15.49 11.31
CA MET A 123 4.95 -14.36 12.18
C MET A 123 4.93 -13.04 11.43
N SER A 124 5.42 -13.00 10.18
CA SER A 124 5.35 -11.82 9.32
C SER A 124 3.89 -11.39 9.11
N THR A 125 3.03 -12.30 8.67
CA THR A 125 1.59 -12.03 8.44
C THR A 125 0.87 -11.57 9.69
N VAL A 126 1.10 -12.24 10.83
CA VAL A 126 0.49 -11.86 12.11
C VAL A 126 0.97 -10.48 12.55
N SER A 127 2.25 -10.17 12.41
CA SER A 127 2.80 -8.85 12.73
C SER A 127 2.18 -7.76 11.86
N ILE A 128 2.00 -8.04 10.57
CA ILE A 128 1.34 -7.16 9.61
C ILE A 128 -0.11 -6.89 10.04
N HIS A 129 -0.87 -7.91 10.43
CA HIS A 129 -2.27 -7.73 10.86
C HIS A 129 -2.39 -6.95 12.19
N ILE A 130 -1.60 -7.33 13.19
CA ILE A 130 -1.66 -6.72 14.53
C ILE A 130 -1.21 -5.26 14.49
N LEU A 131 -0.16 -4.93 13.72
CA LEU A 131 0.46 -3.60 13.74
C LEU A 131 0.08 -2.73 12.54
N GLY A 132 -0.42 -3.32 11.47
CA GLY A 132 -0.69 -2.64 10.21
C GLY A 132 -2.18 -2.57 9.92
N ASP A 133 -2.70 -3.66 9.39
CA ASP A 133 -3.89 -3.67 8.54
C ASP A 133 -5.15 -3.41 9.37
N VAL A 134 -5.27 -4.09 10.52
CA VAL A 134 -6.39 -4.00 11.44
C VAL A 134 -6.43 -2.67 12.22
N PRO A 135 -5.33 -2.16 12.81
CA PRO A 135 -5.36 -0.90 13.55
C PRO A 135 -5.45 0.34 12.65
N SER A 136 -5.09 0.24 11.36
CA SER A 136 -5.07 1.39 10.43
C SER A 136 -6.43 2.08 10.28
N SER A 137 -7.50 1.33 10.00
CA SER A 137 -8.84 1.87 9.75
C SER A 137 -9.46 2.56 10.98
N PRO A 138 -9.44 1.97 12.20
CA PRO A 138 -9.93 2.63 13.41
C PRO A 138 -9.16 3.90 13.78
N ILE A 139 -7.82 3.91 13.64
CA ILE A 139 -6.97 5.05 14.02
C ILE A 139 -7.24 6.25 13.11
N VAL A 140 -7.28 6.04 11.79
CA VAL A 140 -7.60 7.12 10.85
C VAL A 140 -9.02 7.65 11.08
N GLY A 141 -9.98 6.77 11.40
CA GLY A 141 -11.34 7.18 11.77
C GLY A 141 -11.42 8.02 13.04
N PHE A 142 -10.60 7.70 14.05
CA PHE A 142 -10.50 8.50 15.27
C PHE A 142 -9.93 9.90 14.97
N ILE A 143 -8.86 9.99 14.16
CA ILE A 143 -8.26 11.27 13.77
C ILE A 143 -9.25 12.15 13.01
N GLN A 144 -10.01 11.59 12.06
CA GLN A 144 -11.03 12.34 11.33
C GLN A 144 -12.17 12.82 12.23
N ARG A 145 -12.63 11.98 13.18
CA ARG A 145 -13.66 12.36 14.14
C ARG A 145 -13.20 13.51 15.03
N THR A 146 -11.97 13.49 15.53
CA THR A 146 -11.44 14.57 16.36
C THR A 146 -11.37 15.89 15.60
N LYS A 147 -10.93 15.89 14.33
CA LYS A 147 -10.92 17.09 13.47
C LYS A 147 -12.32 17.64 13.16
N SER A 148 -13.32 16.78 13.05
CA SER A 148 -14.72 17.20 12.87
C SER A 148 -15.29 17.87 14.12
N ILE A 149 -14.86 17.46 15.31
CA ILE A 149 -15.33 18.03 16.59
C ILE A 149 -14.66 19.38 16.87
N THR A 150 -13.42 19.60 16.42
CA THR A 150 -12.69 20.86 16.58
C THR A 150 -13.00 21.93 15.52
N GLY A 151 -13.88 21.66 14.55
CA GLY A 151 -14.32 22.64 13.54
C GLY A 151 -13.30 22.98 12.45
N GLU A 152 -12.20 22.22 12.34
CA GLU A 152 -11.12 22.46 11.39
C GLU A 152 -11.38 21.77 10.03
N GLN A 153 -12.59 21.91 9.48
CA GLN A 153 -12.89 21.53 8.10
C GLN A 153 -12.55 22.68 7.15
N ARG A 154 -11.27 23.00 6.98
CA ARG A 154 -10.84 23.73 5.77
C ARG A 154 -9.55 23.16 5.19
N ARG A 155 -9.75 22.53 4.03
CA ARG A 155 -8.78 22.23 2.97
C ARG A 155 -7.70 21.21 3.31
N PHE A 156 -8.00 19.94 3.02
CA PHE A 156 -6.99 19.08 2.41
C PHE A 156 -6.79 19.58 0.97
N CYS A 157 -5.69 20.30 0.74
CA CYS A 157 -5.02 20.31 -0.55
C CYS A 157 -4.28 18.98 -0.72
#